data_AF-A0A6L5BNL8-F1
#
_entry.id   AF-A0A6L5BNL8-F1
#
_cell.length_a   1.000
_cell.length_b   1.000
_cell.length_c   1.000
_cell.angle_alpha   90.00
_cell.angle_beta   90.00
_cell.angle_gamma   90.00
#
_symmetry.space_group_name_H-M   'P 1'
#
loop_
_entity.id
_entity.type
_entity.pdbx_description
1 polymer ?
#
loop_
_entity_poly.entity_id
_entity_poly.type
_entity_poly.pdbx_seq_one_letter_code
_entity_poly.pdbx_strand_id
1 'polypeptide(L)'
;MKKRVFLAGAAITLLAGCGAYNEFKLNNAVQEYKETCFGNYTNECESKLVDTNIITLEFMKTQMSRQKDEMVKAFGDEGYAMYLDVSEKVLDQAIARQENMRPGWFARWFLGEGQPFSNSRNLLLGYEDLQEIRNAITGRFVAEAKSKGMTPKLASAEAAPVARAPVVAPAPIPVQAPLPQAVAAPTTGSLDSAIANALSAATREDGGDEYPDGRKILRADLNGDGQDDALVIYVIEGQGGSNSSFSTLGVFYANNGAFDFKGSAVVSGAVTALQLQDDKTIRVSSLEVGPEDAFCCPTLESEQKYRWDGNHLEELREAPLKQG
;
A
#
# COMPACT_ATOMS: atom_id res chain seq x y z
N MET A 1 14.24 8.45 -41.38
CA MET A 1 14.46 8.44 -39.91
C MET A 1 13.41 9.32 -39.24
N LYS A 2 12.35 8.71 -38.68
CA LYS A 2 11.27 9.44 -37.98
C LYS A 2 11.70 9.64 -36.53
N LYS A 3 11.95 10.89 -36.12
CA LYS A 3 12.23 11.26 -34.73
C LYS A 3 10.96 11.05 -33.90
N ARG A 4 10.96 10.03 -33.04
CA ARG A 4 9.97 9.90 -31.95
C ARG A 4 10.38 10.89 -30.86
N VAL A 5 9.59 11.94 -30.69
CA VAL A 5 9.72 12.87 -29.56
C VAL A 5 9.12 12.17 -28.34
N PHE A 6 9.99 11.74 -27.43
CA PHE A 6 9.59 11.34 -26.08
C PHE A 6 9.16 12.61 -25.33
N LEU A 7 7.85 12.82 -25.19
CA LEU A 7 7.30 13.69 -24.16
C LEU A 7 7.44 12.92 -22.84
N ALA A 8 8.48 13.23 -22.09
CA ALA A 8 8.64 12.76 -20.72
C ALA A 8 7.48 13.34 -19.90
N GLY A 9 6.48 12.50 -19.63
CA GLY A 9 5.44 12.81 -18.64
C GLY A 9 6.13 13.01 -17.29
N ALA A 10 5.74 14.07 -16.59
CA ALA A 10 6.11 14.25 -15.20
C ALA A 10 5.76 12.96 -14.46
N ALA A 11 6.77 12.25 -13.99
CA ALA A 11 6.61 11.06 -13.17
C ALA A 11 6.00 11.52 -11.87
N ILE A 12 4.67 11.41 -11.75
CA ILE A 12 3.97 11.72 -10.52
C ILE A 12 4.16 10.49 -9.61
N THR A 13 5.22 10.52 -8.80
CA THR A 13 5.52 9.52 -7.76
C THR A 13 4.61 9.76 -6.56
N LEU A 14 3.59 8.91 -6.37
CA LEU A 14 2.42 9.25 -5.54
C LEU A 14 1.81 8.11 -4.72
N LEU A 15 2.54 7.48 -3.80
CA LEU A 15 1.85 6.64 -2.80
C LEU A 15 2.35 6.80 -1.37
N ALA A 16 3.38 7.59 -1.09
CA ALA A 16 3.76 7.92 0.28
C ALA A 16 3.08 9.24 0.70
N GLY A 17 1.80 9.19 1.09
CA GLY A 17 1.00 10.38 1.36
C GLY A 17 0.06 10.24 2.56
N CYS A 18 0.60 10.49 3.75
CA CYS A 18 -0.03 10.43 5.06
C CYS A 18 -1.46 10.97 5.11
N GLY A 19 -2.42 10.09 5.37
CA GLY A 19 -3.72 10.43 5.93
C GLY A 19 -4.31 9.22 6.59
N ALA A 20 -4.06 9.10 7.90
CA ALA A 20 -4.33 7.89 8.66
C ALA A 20 -5.82 7.49 8.58
N TYR A 21 -6.77 8.44 8.65
CA TYR A 21 -8.20 8.12 8.65
C TYR A 21 -8.69 7.38 7.40
N ASN A 22 -8.35 7.88 6.21
CA ASN A 22 -8.78 7.22 4.97
C ASN A 22 -8.00 5.91 4.75
N GLU A 23 -6.77 5.84 5.26
CA GLU A 23 -5.92 4.65 5.21
C GLU A 23 -6.43 3.56 6.15
N PHE A 24 -6.88 3.91 7.36
CA PHE A 24 -7.56 3.01 8.30
C PHE A 24 -8.86 2.47 7.72
N LYS A 25 -9.75 3.35 7.22
CA LYS A 25 -11.02 2.92 6.62
C LYS A 25 -10.78 1.94 5.47
N LEU A 26 -9.78 2.21 4.63
CA LEU A 26 -9.38 1.31 3.55
C LEU A 26 -8.82 -0.01 4.09
N ASN A 27 -7.85 0.05 5.00
CA ASN A 27 -7.19 -1.12 5.57
C ASN A 27 -8.18 -2.04 6.30
N ASN A 28 -9.09 -1.45 7.07
CA ASN A 28 -10.15 -2.18 7.77
C ASN A 28 -11.14 -2.81 6.79
N ALA A 29 -11.60 -2.06 5.77
CA ALA A 29 -12.50 -2.61 4.76
C ALA A 29 -11.87 -3.76 3.95
N VAL A 30 -10.56 -3.70 3.68
CA VAL A 30 -9.83 -4.77 3.02
C VAL A 30 -9.70 -5.99 3.94
N GLN A 31 -9.38 -5.81 5.21
CA GLN A 31 -9.27 -6.91 6.16
C GLN A 31 -10.59 -7.58 6.44
N GLU A 32 -11.62 -6.81 6.76
CA GLU A 32 -12.95 -7.35 7.02
C GLU A 32 -13.45 -8.16 5.83
N TYR A 33 -13.21 -7.67 4.60
CA TYR A 33 -13.50 -8.43 3.40
C TYR A 33 -12.70 -9.74 3.33
N LYS A 34 -11.38 -9.70 3.52
CA LYS A 34 -10.57 -10.92 3.44
C LYS A 34 -10.91 -11.93 4.54
N GLU A 35 -11.05 -11.50 5.78
CA GLU A 35 -11.42 -12.39 6.90
C GLU A 35 -12.80 -13.02 6.72
N THR A 36 -13.77 -12.27 6.21
CA THR A 36 -15.15 -12.76 6.09
C THR A 36 -15.36 -13.56 4.80
N CYS A 37 -14.68 -13.16 3.72
CA CYS A 37 -15.05 -13.55 2.35
C CYS A 37 -13.94 -14.20 1.54
N PHE A 38 -12.72 -14.36 2.07
CA PHE A 38 -11.69 -15.09 1.36
C PHE A 38 -12.10 -16.55 1.14
N GLY A 39 -12.16 -16.98 -0.12
CA GLY A 39 -12.64 -18.31 -0.51
C GLY A 39 -14.17 -18.50 -0.57
N ASN A 40 -14.96 -17.51 -0.12
CA ASN A 40 -16.43 -17.55 -0.12
C ASN A 40 -17.03 -16.65 -1.20
N TYR A 41 -17.96 -17.20 -1.99
CA TYR A 41 -18.57 -16.51 -3.13
C TYR A 41 -20.09 -16.38 -2.97
N THR A 42 -20.51 -15.59 -1.98
CA THR A 42 -21.93 -15.35 -1.67
C THR A 42 -22.37 -13.95 -2.12
N ASN A 43 -23.69 -13.70 -2.24
CA ASN A 43 -24.21 -12.36 -2.55
C ASN A 43 -23.80 -11.31 -1.50
N GLU A 44 -23.65 -11.71 -0.23
CA GLU A 44 -23.13 -10.84 0.83
C GLU A 44 -21.66 -10.49 0.61
N CYS A 45 -20.83 -11.49 0.28
CA CYS A 45 -19.42 -11.29 0.02
C CYS A 45 -19.14 -10.46 -1.24
N GLU A 46 -19.91 -10.66 -2.30
CA GLU A 46 -19.86 -9.78 -3.49
C GLU A 46 -20.29 -8.35 -3.17
N SER A 47 -21.28 -8.15 -2.31
CA SER A 47 -21.65 -6.80 -1.88
C SER A 47 -20.53 -6.15 -1.06
N LYS A 48 -19.94 -6.86 -0.10
CA LYS A 48 -18.79 -6.37 0.68
C LYS A 48 -17.61 -6.06 -0.22
N LEU A 49 -17.32 -6.90 -1.20
CA LEU A 49 -16.26 -6.67 -2.19
C LEU A 49 -16.47 -5.35 -2.96
N VAL A 50 -17.69 -5.12 -3.44
CA VAL A 50 -18.05 -3.86 -4.12
C VAL A 50 -17.85 -2.67 -3.18
N ASP A 51 -18.30 -2.77 -1.92
CA ASP A 51 -18.12 -1.70 -0.92
C ASP A 51 -16.63 -1.40 -0.67
N THR A 52 -15.79 -2.43 -0.48
CA THR A 52 -14.35 -2.29 -0.29
C THR A 52 -13.66 -1.67 -1.50
N ASN A 53 -14.05 -2.08 -2.72
CA ASN A 53 -13.53 -1.50 -3.95
C ASN A 53 -13.91 -0.02 -4.10
N ILE A 54 -15.14 0.36 -3.73
CA ILE A 54 -15.58 1.76 -3.75
C ILE A 54 -14.78 2.59 -2.74
N ILE A 55 -14.58 2.09 -1.52
CA ILE A 55 -13.74 2.75 -0.50
C ILE A 55 -12.31 2.95 -1.04
N THR A 56 -11.77 1.98 -1.78
CA THR A 56 -10.45 2.09 -2.43
C THR A 56 -10.40 3.21 -3.47
N LEU A 57 -11.44 3.31 -4.31
CA LEU A 57 -11.56 4.37 -5.33
C LEU A 57 -11.77 5.76 -4.71
N GLU A 58 -12.56 5.85 -3.63
CA GLU A 58 -12.73 7.07 -2.84
C GLU A 58 -11.40 7.50 -2.19
N PHE A 59 -10.65 6.55 -1.63
CA PHE A 59 -9.32 6.82 -1.09
C PHE A 59 -8.42 7.43 -2.17
N MET A 60 -8.37 6.82 -3.36
CA MET A 60 -7.61 7.34 -4.50
C MET A 60 -8.04 8.77 -4.88
N LYS A 61 -9.34 9.08 -4.87
CA LYS A 61 -9.86 10.44 -5.08
C LYS A 61 -9.29 11.42 -4.05
N THR A 62 -9.28 11.06 -2.77
CA THR A 62 -8.74 11.94 -1.72
C THR A 62 -7.24 12.17 -1.84
N GLN A 63 -6.47 11.16 -2.26
CA GLN A 63 -5.02 11.28 -2.46
C GLN A 63 -4.67 12.23 -3.62
N MET A 64 -5.50 12.29 -4.66
CA MET A 64 -5.29 13.20 -5.79
C MET A 64 -5.40 14.67 -5.38
N SER A 65 -6.34 14.99 -4.49
CA SER A 65 -6.50 16.35 -3.96
C SER A 65 -5.29 16.83 -3.13
N ARG A 66 -4.46 15.92 -2.60
CA ARG A 66 -3.25 16.26 -1.85
C ARG A 66 -2.09 16.72 -2.73
N GLN A 67 -2.18 16.49 -4.03
CA GLN A 67 -1.12 16.82 -5.00
C GLN A 67 -1.28 18.21 -5.59
N LYS A 68 -2.17 19.02 -4.99
CA LYS A 68 -2.48 20.37 -5.44
C LYS A 68 -1.23 21.19 -5.70
N ASP A 69 -0.32 21.26 -4.74
CA ASP A 69 0.83 22.16 -4.82
C ASP A 69 1.78 21.81 -5.98
N GLU A 70 2.02 20.52 -6.20
CA GLU A 70 2.84 20.04 -7.31
C GLU A 70 2.17 20.28 -8.67
N MET A 71 0.88 20.00 -8.76
CA MET A 71 0.10 20.17 -9.99
C MET A 71 -0.08 21.65 -10.35
N VAL A 72 -0.35 22.51 -9.38
CA VAL A 72 -0.43 23.97 -9.56
C VAL A 72 0.92 24.52 -9.99
N LYS A 73 2.03 24.04 -9.42
CA LYS A 73 3.38 24.43 -9.84
C LYS A 73 3.67 24.04 -11.30
N ALA A 74 3.23 22.86 -11.73
CA ALA A 74 3.50 22.35 -13.07
C ALA A 74 2.56 22.92 -14.15
N PHE A 75 1.27 23.06 -13.87
CA PHE A 75 0.23 23.38 -14.85
C PHE A 75 -0.63 24.60 -14.50
N GLY A 76 -0.38 25.25 -13.36
CA GLY A 76 -1.21 26.35 -12.85
C GLY A 76 -2.54 25.87 -12.26
N ASP A 77 -3.30 26.80 -11.69
CA ASP A 77 -4.60 26.51 -11.07
C ASP A 77 -5.60 25.95 -12.08
N GLU A 78 -5.60 26.44 -13.32
CA GLU A 78 -6.47 25.94 -14.40
C GLU A 78 -6.13 24.49 -14.78
N GLY A 79 -4.84 24.16 -14.84
CA GLY A 79 -4.39 22.80 -15.11
C GLY A 79 -4.71 21.85 -13.96
N TYR A 80 -4.59 22.30 -12.71
CA TYR A 80 -5.01 21.54 -11.54
C TYR A 80 -6.53 21.31 -11.51
N ALA A 81 -7.33 22.33 -11.77
CA ALA A 81 -8.79 22.21 -11.82
C ALA A 81 -9.25 21.21 -12.90
N MET A 82 -8.61 21.24 -14.07
CA MET A 82 -8.86 20.27 -15.13
C MET A 82 -8.43 18.86 -14.73
N TYR A 83 -7.27 18.72 -14.08
CA TYR A 83 -6.82 17.43 -13.59
C TYR A 83 -7.81 16.82 -12.59
N LEU A 84 -8.33 17.63 -11.66
CA LEU A 84 -9.38 17.19 -10.74
C LEU A 84 -10.64 16.75 -11.49
N ASP A 85 -11.18 17.58 -12.39
CA ASP A 85 -12.40 17.25 -13.16
C ASP A 85 -12.25 15.96 -13.98
N VAL A 86 -11.09 15.75 -14.63
CA VAL A 86 -10.79 14.51 -15.35
C VAL A 86 -10.71 13.32 -14.39
N SER A 87 -10.03 13.50 -13.26
CA SER A 87 -9.86 12.45 -12.25
C SER A 87 -11.19 12.02 -11.67
N GLU A 88 -12.04 12.97 -11.29
CA GLU A 88 -13.39 12.73 -10.78
C GLU A 88 -14.22 11.96 -11.80
N LYS A 89 -14.25 12.39 -13.06
CA LYS A 89 -15.01 11.68 -14.11
C LYS A 89 -14.57 10.24 -14.32
N VAL A 90 -13.27 9.95 -14.24
CA VAL A 90 -12.76 8.58 -14.40
C VAL A 90 -13.08 7.74 -13.17
N LEU A 91 -12.87 8.28 -11.97
CA LEU A 91 -13.14 7.58 -10.71
C LEU A 91 -14.64 7.34 -10.51
N ASP A 92 -15.50 8.32 -10.78
CA ASP A 92 -16.95 8.15 -10.72
C ASP A 92 -17.44 7.11 -11.72
N GLN A 93 -16.83 7.03 -12.91
CA GLN A 93 -17.08 5.95 -13.87
C GLN A 93 -16.66 4.58 -13.34
N ALA A 94 -15.54 4.50 -12.61
CA ALA A 94 -15.07 3.26 -11.99
C ALA A 94 -16.00 2.84 -10.83
N ILE A 95 -16.40 3.78 -9.98
CA ILE A 95 -17.37 3.57 -8.88
C ILE A 95 -18.71 3.09 -9.45
N ALA A 96 -19.22 3.74 -10.50
CA ALA A 96 -20.48 3.31 -11.14
C ALA A 96 -20.40 1.89 -11.72
N ARG A 97 -19.22 1.45 -12.22
CA ARG A 97 -19.03 0.06 -12.64
C ARG A 97 -19.06 -0.90 -11.45
N GLN A 98 -18.47 -0.53 -10.32
CA GLN A 98 -18.54 -1.33 -9.07
C GLN A 98 -19.99 -1.45 -8.59
N GLU A 99 -20.74 -0.35 -8.55
CA GLU A 99 -22.17 -0.36 -8.20
C GLU A 99 -23.03 -1.21 -9.15
N ASN A 100 -22.72 -1.22 -10.45
CA ASN A 100 -23.42 -2.07 -11.41
C ASN A 100 -23.14 -3.57 -11.23
N MET A 101 -22.01 -3.94 -10.61
CA MET A 101 -21.69 -5.32 -10.26
C MET A 101 -22.33 -5.75 -8.93
N ARG A 102 -22.85 -4.80 -8.15
CA ARG A 102 -23.47 -5.08 -6.86
C ARG A 102 -24.68 -6.00 -7.03
N PRO A 103 -24.78 -7.09 -6.24
CA PRO A 103 -25.98 -7.90 -6.23
C PRO A 103 -27.22 -7.06 -5.91
N GLY A 104 -28.30 -7.27 -6.66
CA GLY A 104 -29.55 -6.55 -6.46
C GLY A 104 -30.10 -6.74 -5.05
N TRP A 105 -30.88 -5.77 -4.56
CA TRP A 105 -31.39 -5.76 -3.18
C TRP A 105 -32.10 -7.07 -2.79
N PHE A 106 -32.84 -7.69 -3.71
CA PHE A 106 -33.52 -8.97 -3.47
C PHE A 106 -32.52 -10.12 -3.26
N ALA A 107 -31.47 -10.21 -4.08
CA ALA A 107 -30.44 -11.23 -3.94
C ALA A 107 -29.67 -11.07 -2.62
N ARG A 108 -29.39 -9.83 -2.22
CA ARG A 108 -28.76 -9.53 -0.92
C ARG A 108 -29.64 -9.93 0.27
N TRP A 109 -30.92 -9.59 0.22
CA TRP A 109 -31.82 -9.77 1.37
C TRP A 109 -32.34 -11.21 1.52
N PHE A 110 -32.60 -11.89 0.40
CA PHE A 110 -33.25 -13.20 0.41
C PHE A 110 -32.34 -14.36 0.02
N LEU A 111 -31.22 -14.07 -0.65
CA LEU A 111 -30.29 -15.06 -1.17
C LEU A 111 -28.85 -14.75 -0.73
N GLY A 112 -28.69 -14.08 0.43
CA GLY A 112 -27.42 -13.54 0.92
C GLY A 112 -26.27 -14.54 0.90
N GLU A 113 -26.49 -15.74 1.43
CA GLU A 113 -25.53 -16.87 1.40
C GLU A 113 -25.52 -17.65 0.08
N GLY A 114 -26.51 -17.41 -0.79
CA GLY A 114 -26.56 -18.00 -2.12
C GLY A 114 -25.47 -17.44 -3.04
N GLN A 115 -25.05 -18.24 -4.02
CA GLN A 115 -24.11 -17.77 -5.03
C GLN A 115 -24.75 -16.70 -5.94
N PRO A 116 -23.98 -15.67 -6.35
CA PRO A 116 -24.47 -14.66 -7.28
C PRO A 116 -24.80 -15.29 -8.64
N PHE A 117 -25.89 -14.83 -9.27
CA PHE A 117 -26.32 -15.31 -10.58
C PHE A 117 -25.55 -14.71 -11.77
N SER A 118 -24.60 -13.80 -11.51
CA SER A 118 -23.80 -13.15 -12.55
C SER A 118 -22.51 -13.94 -12.82
N ASN A 119 -22.17 -14.10 -14.11
CA ASN A 119 -20.93 -14.77 -14.53
C ASN A 119 -19.70 -13.85 -14.47
N SER A 120 -19.85 -12.58 -14.12
CA SER A 120 -18.73 -11.64 -13.96
C SER A 120 -18.24 -11.70 -12.52
N ARG A 121 -17.10 -12.38 -12.29
CA ARG A 121 -16.41 -12.32 -11.01
C ARG A 121 -15.78 -10.94 -10.83
N ASN A 122 -16.18 -10.23 -9.78
CA ASN A 122 -15.46 -9.06 -9.35
C ASN A 122 -14.21 -9.51 -8.57
N LEU A 123 -13.18 -8.66 -8.51
CA LEU A 123 -11.97 -8.92 -7.74
C LEU A 123 -11.66 -7.70 -6.89
N LEU A 124 -11.00 -7.92 -5.75
CA LEU A 124 -10.50 -6.84 -4.92
C LEU A 124 -9.50 -6.02 -5.74
N LEU A 125 -9.71 -4.71 -5.84
CA LEU A 125 -8.83 -3.83 -6.61
C LEU A 125 -7.43 -3.86 -6.02
N GLY A 126 -6.47 -4.32 -6.82
CA GLY A 126 -5.06 -4.37 -6.47
C GLY A 126 -4.30 -3.17 -7.02
N TYR A 127 -2.98 -3.17 -6.80
CA TYR A 127 -2.11 -2.11 -7.30
C TYR A 127 -2.19 -1.93 -8.83
N GLU A 128 -2.13 -3.01 -9.61
CA GLU A 128 -2.20 -2.95 -11.08
C GLU A 128 -3.49 -2.29 -11.58
N ASP A 129 -4.62 -2.63 -10.96
CA ASP A 129 -5.93 -2.06 -11.30
C ASP A 129 -5.94 -0.54 -11.06
N LEU A 130 -5.35 -0.10 -9.93
CA LEU A 130 -5.20 1.32 -9.61
C LEU A 130 -4.23 2.04 -10.55
N GLN A 131 -3.17 1.38 -11.01
CA GLN A 131 -2.28 1.93 -12.04
C GLN A 131 -2.99 2.09 -13.39
N GLU A 132 -3.85 1.15 -13.78
CA GLU A 132 -4.65 1.28 -15.00
C GLU A 132 -5.57 2.50 -14.92
N ILE A 133 -6.26 2.68 -13.80
CA ILE A 133 -7.12 3.84 -13.55
C ILE A 133 -6.30 5.14 -13.60
N ARG A 134 -5.13 5.17 -12.94
CA ARG A 134 -4.22 6.31 -12.99
C ARG A 134 -3.79 6.62 -14.42
N ASN A 135 -3.40 5.62 -15.20
CA ASN A 135 -2.99 5.78 -16.59
C ASN A 135 -4.14 6.31 -17.45
N ALA A 136 -5.38 5.88 -17.19
CA ALA A 136 -6.56 6.41 -17.85
C ALA A 136 -6.79 7.90 -17.52
N ILE A 137 -6.61 8.29 -16.25
CA ILE A 137 -6.69 9.70 -15.80
C ILE A 137 -5.62 10.54 -16.48
N THR A 138 -4.35 10.13 -16.38
CA THR A 138 -3.23 10.83 -17.00
C THR A 138 -3.41 10.94 -18.52
N GLY A 139 -3.84 9.86 -19.18
CA GLY A 139 -4.09 9.84 -20.62
C GLY A 139 -5.18 10.84 -21.05
N ARG A 140 -6.30 10.87 -20.31
CA ARG A 140 -7.39 11.83 -20.58
C ARG A 140 -6.95 13.27 -20.28
N PHE A 141 -6.26 13.50 -19.17
CA PHE A 141 -5.75 14.81 -18.80
C PHE A 141 -4.78 15.35 -19.86
N VAL A 142 -3.81 14.54 -20.31
CA VAL A 142 -2.85 14.93 -21.34
C VAL A 142 -3.56 15.27 -22.67
N ALA A 143 -4.57 14.48 -23.05
CA ALA A 143 -5.35 14.75 -24.26
C ALA A 143 -6.11 16.09 -24.17
N GLU A 144 -6.69 16.40 -23.01
CA GLU A 144 -7.44 17.64 -22.77
C GLU A 144 -6.54 18.85 -22.57
N ALA A 145 -5.42 18.69 -21.87
CA ALA A 145 -4.39 19.72 -21.74
C ALA A 145 -3.84 20.11 -23.11
N LYS A 146 -3.56 19.13 -23.98
CA LYS A 146 -3.10 19.36 -25.35
C LYS A 146 -4.15 20.10 -26.19
N SER A 147 -5.43 19.74 -26.08
CA SER A 147 -6.50 20.41 -26.83
C SER A 147 -6.69 21.87 -26.39
N LYS A 148 -6.40 22.17 -25.12
CA LYS A 148 -6.42 23.52 -24.53
C LYS A 148 -5.07 24.26 -24.63
N GLY A 149 -4.07 23.70 -25.33
CA GLY A 149 -2.77 24.32 -25.52
C GLY A 149 -1.94 24.43 -24.23
N MET A 150 -2.28 23.70 -23.18
CA MET A 150 -1.55 23.69 -21.92
C MET A 150 -0.31 22.81 -22.06
N THR A 151 0.86 23.44 -21.94
CA THR A 151 2.14 22.75 -21.82
C THR A 151 2.62 22.86 -20.38
N PRO A 152 3.24 21.81 -19.80
CA PRO A 152 3.83 21.91 -18.47
C PRO A 152 4.81 23.08 -18.44
N LYS A 153 4.70 23.93 -17.41
CA LYS A 153 5.62 25.06 -17.17
C LYS A 153 7.02 24.61 -16.77
N LEU A 154 7.20 23.31 -16.51
CA LEU A 154 8.50 22.69 -16.29
C LEU A 154 9.23 22.51 -17.64
N ALA A 155 9.73 23.63 -18.16
CA ALA A 155 10.88 23.61 -19.04
C ALA A 155 12.11 23.23 -18.18
N SER A 156 12.72 22.10 -18.50
CA SER A 156 14.08 21.70 -18.10
C SER A 156 14.34 21.70 -16.59
N ALA A 157 14.06 20.57 -15.92
CA ALA A 157 14.99 20.12 -14.90
C ALA A 157 16.28 19.73 -15.64
N GLU A 158 17.11 20.74 -15.92
CA GLU A 158 18.52 20.54 -16.14
C GLU A 158 18.99 19.68 -14.96
N ALA A 159 19.42 18.46 -15.26
CA ALA A 159 20.01 17.58 -14.28
C ALA A 159 21.06 18.40 -13.53
N ALA A 160 20.79 18.71 -12.27
CA ALA A 160 21.73 19.41 -11.43
C ALA A 160 23.04 18.60 -11.51
N PRO A 161 24.14 19.18 -12.01
CA PRO A 161 25.40 18.47 -12.04
C PRO A 161 25.73 18.12 -10.59
N VAL A 162 25.91 16.83 -10.33
CA VAL A 162 26.43 16.31 -9.07
C VAL A 162 27.76 17.00 -8.85
N ALA A 163 27.75 18.05 -8.02
CA ALA A 163 28.95 18.69 -7.54
C ALA A 163 29.68 17.66 -6.70
N ARG A 164 30.70 17.04 -7.29
CA ARG A 164 31.67 16.21 -6.58
C ARG A 164 32.29 17.06 -5.48
N ALA A 165 31.89 16.81 -4.23
CA ALA A 165 32.67 17.23 -3.09
C ALA A 165 34.04 16.52 -3.14
N PRO A 166 35.14 17.21 -2.81
CA PRO A 166 36.47 16.63 -2.88
C PRO A 166 36.62 15.49 -1.86
N VAL A 167 37.20 14.38 -2.33
CA VAL A 167 37.61 13.24 -1.53
C VAL A 167 38.64 13.72 -0.50
N VAL A 168 38.25 13.80 0.77
CA VAL A 168 39.19 13.92 1.89
C VAL A 168 39.64 12.51 2.24
N ALA A 169 40.96 12.29 2.18
CA ALA A 169 41.60 11.02 2.50
C ALA A 169 41.29 10.59 3.96
N PRO A 170 41.10 9.28 4.23
CA PRO A 170 40.91 8.82 5.59
C PRO A 170 42.22 8.90 6.40
N ALA A 171 42.15 9.54 7.57
CA ALA A 171 43.19 9.47 8.58
C ALA A 171 43.18 8.07 9.26
N PRO A 172 44.35 7.57 9.73
CA PRO A 172 44.46 6.21 10.24
C PRO A 172 43.77 6.03 11.60
N ILE A 173 43.09 4.89 11.74
CA ILE A 173 42.41 4.41 12.95
C ILE A 173 43.47 3.97 13.98
N PRO A 174 43.48 4.50 15.22
CA PRO A 174 44.19 3.87 16.31
C PRO A 174 43.38 2.70 16.89
N VAL A 175 44.02 1.54 16.94
CA VAL A 175 43.53 0.30 17.57
C VAL A 175 43.46 0.46 19.09
N GLN A 176 42.31 0.17 19.71
CA GLN A 176 42.22 -0.05 21.16
C GLN A 176 41.32 -1.25 21.49
N ALA A 177 41.78 -2.02 22.50
CA ALA A 177 41.34 -3.34 22.93
C ALA A 177 40.08 -3.32 23.82
N PRO A 178 39.44 -4.48 24.10
CA PRO A 178 38.02 -4.57 24.49
C PRO A 178 37.79 -4.58 26.01
N LEU A 179 36.79 -3.83 26.49
CA LEU A 179 36.12 -3.96 27.81
C LEU A 179 34.71 -3.31 27.74
N PRO A 180 33.81 -3.55 28.72
CA PRO A 180 32.77 -4.57 28.78
C PRO A 180 31.38 -4.04 28.36
N GLN A 181 30.47 -4.97 28.05
CA GLN A 181 29.10 -4.70 27.60
C GLN A 181 28.34 -3.78 28.56
N ALA A 182 28.00 -2.58 28.09
CA ALA A 182 27.02 -1.69 28.70
C ALA A 182 25.67 -1.88 27.99
N VAL A 183 24.64 -2.08 28.80
CA VAL A 183 23.23 -2.16 28.38
C VAL A 183 22.90 -0.89 27.60
N ALA A 184 22.59 -1.03 26.29
CA ALA A 184 22.38 0.11 25.42
C ALA A 184 21.05 0.81 25.76
N ALA A 185 21.14 2.11 26.04
CA ALA A 185 20.00 3.03 26.02
C ALA A 185 19.40 3.08 24.60
N PRO A 186 18.10 3.44 24.45
CA PRO A 186 17.47 3.51 23.13
C PRO A 186 18.18 4.58 22.29
N THR A 187 18.97 4.13 21.32
CA THR A 187 19.58 4.98 20.32
C THR A 187 18.47 5.54 19.43
N THR A 188 18.29 6.86 19.44
CA THR A 188 17.49 7.57 18.44
C THR A 188 17.99 7.18 17.05
N GLY A 189 17.14 6.50 16.28
CA GLY A 189 17.48 5.89 14.99
C GLY A 189 17.36 4.35 14.98
N SER A 190 17.15 3.69 16.12
CA SER A 190 16.95 2.23 16.13
C SER A 190 15.72 1.81 15.31
N LEU A 191 15.73 0.55 14.84
CA LEU A 191 14.57 -0.06 14.20
C LEU A 191 13.31 0.04 15.09
N ASP A 192 13.45 -0.17 16.40
CA ASP A 192 12.34 -0.02 17.35
C ASP A 192 11.76 1.40 17.36
N SER A 193 12.61 2.42 17.24
CA SER A 193 12.15 3.81 17.15
C SER A 193 11.39 4.05 15.84
N ALA A 194 11.86 3.49 14.73
CA ALA A 194 11.19 3.59 13.44
C ALA A 194 9.83 2.86 13.44
N ILE A 195 9.77 1.67 14.04
CA ILE A 195 8.52 0.92 14.23
C ILE A 195 7.55 1.72 15.11
N ALA A 196 8.01 2.25 16.24
CA ALA A 196 7.18 3.07 17.12
C ALA A 196 6.62 4.32 16.42
N ASN A 197 7.41 4.97 15.56
CA ASN A 197 6.96 6.09 14.75
C ASN A 197 5.91 5.67 13.71
N ALA A 198 6.11 4.53 13.04
CA ALA A 198 5.14 3.99 12.08
C ALA A 198 3.82 3.62 12.77
N LEU A 199 3.88 2.97 13.94
CA LEU A 199 2.73 2.65 14.78
C LEU A 199 2.01 3.92 15.24
N SER A 200 2.74 4.90 15.77
CA SER A 200 2.15 6.18 16.18
C SER A 200 1.48 6.90 15.01
N ALA A 201 2.03 6.81 13.81
CA ALA A 201 1.38 7.34 12.61
C ALA A 201 0.10 6.58 12.26
N ALA A 202 0.11 5.25 12.38
CA ALA A 202 -1.03 4.39 12.11
C ALA A 202 -2.16 4.55 13.14
N THR A 203 -1.85 4.79 14.42
CA THR A 203 -2.84 4.85 15.52
C THR A 203 -3.23 6.28 15.93
N ARG A 204 -2.64 7.31 15.32
CA ARG A 204 -2.83 8.71 15.73
C ARG A 204 -4.29 9.16 15.76
N GLU A 205 -5.05 8.78 14.73
CA GLU A 205 -6.42 9.26 14.53
C GLU A 205 -7.45 8.25 15.05
N ASP A 206 -7.20 6.96 14.86
CA ASP A 206 -8.16 5.88 15.14
C ASP A 206 -7.86 5.09 16.41
N GLY A 207 -6.81 5.45 17.14
CA GLY A 207 -6.38 4.74 18.35
C GLY A 207 -5.90 3.32 18.06
N GLY A 208 -6.01 2.47 19.07
CA GLY A 208 -5.47 1.11 19.07
C GLY A 208 -4.07 1.04 19.64
N ASP A 209 -3.69 -0.16 20.08
CA ASP A 209 -2.42 -0.45 20.70
C ASP A 209 -1.72 -1.60 19.96
N GLU A 210 -0.40 -1.56 19.90
CA GLU A 210 0.35 -2.69 19.33
C GLU A 210 0.26 -3.90 20.26
N TYR A 211 0.09 -5.09 19.68
CA TYR A 211 0.35 -6.37 20.35
C TYR A 211 1.80 -6.83 20.06
N PRO A 212 2.77 -6.61 20.97
CA PRO A 212 4.19 -6.75 20.64
C PRO A 212 4.62 -8.20 20.43
N ASP A 213 3.95 -9.17 21.06
CA ASP A 213 4.24 -10.60 20.92
C ASP A 213 3.90 -11.12 19.51
N GLY A 214 3.01 -10.42 18.78
CA GLY A 214 2.70 -10.70 17.38
C GLY A 214 3.78 -10.20 16.41
N ARG A 215 4.78 -9.44 16.89
CA ARG A 215 5.79 -8.83 16.03
C ARG A 215 6.72 -9.87 15.43
N LYS A 216 6.95 -9.78 14.12
CA LYS A 216 8.00 -10.55 13.42
C LYS A 216 8.91 -9.62 12.66
N ILE A 217 10.21 -9.86 12.72
CA ILE A 217 11.21 -9.05 12.04
C ILE A 217 12.06 -9.98 11.17
N LEU A 218 12.17 -9.64 9.89
CA LEU A 218 13.09 -10.25 8.94
C LEU A 218 14.06 -9.18 8.44
N ARG A 219 15.36 -9.47 8.52
CA ARG A 219 16.43 -8.61 8.00
C ARG A 219 16.90 -9.13 6.65
N ALA A 220 17.01 -8.24 5.68
CA ALA A 220 17.52 -8.53 4.35
C ALA A 220 17.85 -7.21 3.63
N ASP A 221 18.82 -7.23 2.72
CA ASP A 221 19.07 -6.11 1.80
C ASP A 221 17.99 -6.07 0.72
N LEU A 222 17.05 -5.12 0.81
CA LEU A 222 15.90 -5.00 -0.11
C LEU A 222 16.18 -4.01 -1.25
N ASN A 223 17.20 -3.15 -1.08
CA ASN A 223 17.48 -2.06 -1.99
C ASN A 223 18.81 -2.24 -2.75
N GLY A 224 19.60 -3.26 -2.40
CA GLY A 224 20.87 -3.63 -3.02
C GLY A 224 22.05 -2.75 -2.62
N ASP A 225 21.97 -2.02 -1.51
CA ASP A 225 23.04 -1.13 -1.03
C ASP A 225 24.08 -1.84 -0.14
N GLY A 226 23.88 -3.14 0.14
CA GLY A 226 24.74 -3.95 0.97
C GLY A 226 24.51 -3.78 2.48
N GLN A 227 23.46 -3.07 2.90
CA GLN A 227 23.01 -3.00 4.29
C GLN A 227 21.70 -3.78 4.48
N ASP A 228 21.56 -4.43 5.63
CA ASP A 228 20.32 -5.13 5.98
C ASP A 228 19.21 -4.13 6.31
N ASP A 229 18.22 -4.05 5.44
CA ASP A 229 16.93 -3.44 5.69
C ASP A 229 16.08 -4.34 6.63
N ALA A 230 14.87 -3.91 6.95
CA ALA A 230 13.94 -4.67 7.78
C ALA A 230 12.53 -4.75 7.19
N LEU A 231 12.00 -5.97 7.18
CA LEU A 231 10.59 -6.27 7.01
C LEU A 231 10.01 -6.57 8.39
N VAL A 232 8.94 -5.88 8.76
CA VAL A 232 8.35 -5.99 10.09
C VAL A 232 6.86 -6.29 9.96
N ILE A 233 6.41 -7.39 10.55
CA ILE A 233 5.00 -7.58 10.88
C ILE A 233 4.77 -6.94 12.24
N TYR A 234 3.82 -6.01 12.31
CA TYR A 234 3.27 -5.51 13.56
C TYR A 234 1.77 -5.68 13.57
N VAL A 235 1.21 -5.92 14.75
CA VAL A 235 -0.21 -6.17 14.96
C VAL A 235 -0.75 -5.03 15.81
N ILE A 236 -1.82 -4.39 15.36
CA ILE A 236 -2.52 -3.37 16.14
C ILE A 236 -3.90 -3.93 16.51
N GLU A 237 -4.26 -3.77 17.77
CA GLU A 237 -5.53 -4.22 18.34
C GLU A 237 -6.39 -3.02 18.70
N GLY A 238 -7.71 -3.19 18.57
CA GLY A 238 -8.67 -2.23 19.09
C GLY A 238 -8.76 -0.90 18.34
N GLN A 239 -8.16 -0.81 17.14
CA GLN A 239 -8.25 0.40 16.33
C GLN A 239 -9.72 0.68 15.94
N GLY A 240 -10.11 1.95 15.97
CA GLY A 240 -11.48 2.40 15.77
C GLY A 240 -12.45 1.98 16.89
N GLY A 241 -11.95 1.53 18.04
CA GLY A 241 -12.77 1.02 19.15
C GLY A 241 -13.36 -0.37 18.90
N SER A 242 -12.80 -1.12 17.95
CA SER A 242 -13.18 -2.49 17.63
C SER A 242 -12.61 -3.50 18.64
N ASN A 243 -13.04 -4.76 18.54
CA ASN A 243 -12.41 -5.89 19.25
C ASN A 243 -11.53 -6.74 18.31
N SER A 244 -11.23 -6.23 17.11
CA SER A 244 -10.41 -6.93 16.12
C SER A 244 -8.95 -6.51 16.23
N SER A 245 -8.09 -7.30 15.58
CA SER A 245 -6.69 -7.01 15.40
C SER A 245 -6.34 -7.11 13.92
N PHE A 246 -5.33 -6.38 13.47
CA PHE A 246 -4.89 -6.43 12.07
C PHE A 246 -3.38 -6.46 11.98
N SER A 247 -2.89 -7.40 11.19
CA SER A 247 -1.47 -7.57 10.89
C SER A 247 -1.08 -6.64 9.73
N THR A 248 0.02 -5.94 9.88
CA THR A 248 0.58 -5.06 8.84
C THR A 248 2.02 -5.42 8.58
N LEU A 249 2.38 -5.61 7.31
CA LEU A 249 3.76 -5.76 6.84
C LEU A 249 4.32 -4.38 6.49
N GLY A 250 5.29 -3.89 7.24
CA GLY A 250 6.03 -2.67 6.99
C GLY A 250 7.44 -2.92 6.44
N VAL A 251 7.90 -2.02 5.57
CA VAL A 251 9.25 -2.01 5.01
C VAL A 251 10.04 -0.83 5.56
N PHE A 252 11.24 -1.09 6.06
CA PHE A 252 12.13 -0.10 6.66
C PHE A 252 13.52 -0.21 6.05
N TYR A 253 14.01 0.86 5.43
CA TYR A 253 15.36 0.85 4.89
C TYR A 253 16.38 1.31 5.92
N ALA A 254 17.52 0.63 5.97
CA ALA A 254 18.67 1.10 6.72
C ALA A 254 19.25 2.35 6.05
N ASN A 255 19.54 3.37 6.85
CA ASN A 255 20.10 4.61 6.38
C ASN A 255 21.06 5.18 7.44
N ASN A 256 22.37 4.99 7.24
CA ASN A 256 23.43 5.53 8.09
C ASN A 256 23.24 5.24 9.59
N GLY A 257 22.87 4.00 9.92
CA GLY A 257 22.61 3.57 11.30
C GLY A 257 21.23 3.92 11.85
N ALA A 258 20.35 4.51 11.01
CA ALA A 258 18.93 4.71 11.29
C ALA A 258 18.05 3.81 10.39
N PHE A 259 16.74 3.77 10.67
CA PHE A 259 15.74 3.10 9.82
C PHE A 259 14.65 4.06 9.34
N ASP A 260 14.42 4.10 8.03
CA ASP A 260 13.38 4.91 7.40
C ASP A 260 12.22 4.03 6.94
N PHE A 261 11.01 4.30 7.44
CA PHE A 261 9.80 3.64 6.93
C PHE A 261 9.54 4.01 5.46
N LYS A 262 9.32 3.01 4.61
CA LYS A 262 9.09 3.20 3.16
C LYS A 262 7.67 2.92 2.73
N GLY A 263 6.98 2.03 3.40
CA GLY A 263 5.60 1.69 3.09
C GLY A 263 5.15 0.45 3.82
N SER A 264 3.85 0.16 3.73
CA SER A 264 3.25 -1.01 4.33
C SER A 264 2.15 -1.59 3.45
N ALA A 265 1.82 -2.85 3.72
CA ALA A 265 0.62 -3.50 3.23
C ALA A 265 -0.03 -4.28 4.36
N VAL A 266 -1.33 -4.37 4.28
CA VAL A 266 -2.15 -5.11 5.23
C VAL A 266 -2.12 -6.60 4.88
N VAL A 267 -1.98 -7.45 5.90
CA VAL A 267 -1.82 -8.90 5.76
C VAL A 267 -2.96 -9.60 6.47
N SER A 268 -3.60 -10.55 5.79
CA SER A 268 -4.72 -11.29 6.37
C SER A 268 -4.30 -12.37 7.34
N GLY A 269 -5.13 -12.56 8.36
CA GLY A 269 -4.98 -13.58 9.39
C GLY A 269 -3.89 -13.29 10.41
N ALA A 270 -3.74 -14.25 11.33
CA ALA A 270 -2.71 -14.25 12.35
C ALA A 270 -1.39 -14.75 11.72
N VAL A 271 -0.42 -13.85 11.53
CA VAL A 271 0.83 -14.19 10.84
C VAL A 271 1.67 -15.17 11.67
N THR A 272 2.07 -16.28 11.06
CA THR A 272 2.90 -17.34 11.68
C THR A 272 4.35 -17.28 11.20
N ALA A 273 4.58 -16.93 9.94
CA ALA A 273 5.93 -16.83 9.36
C ALA A 273 6.07 -15.67 8.36
N LEU A 274 7.29 -15.14 8.28
CA LEU A 274 7.71 -14.13 7.31
C LEU A 274 9.02 -14.58 6.67
N GLN A 275 9.07 -14.67 5.36
CA GLN A 275 10.22 -15.17 4.60
C GLN A 275 10.46 -14.34 3.35
N LEU A 276 11.73 -14.17 2.97
CA LEU A 276 12.11 -13.60 1.69
C LEU A 276 12.41 -14.77 0.73
N GLN A 277 11.68 -14.87 -0.38
CA GLN A 277 11.83 -15.96 -1.35
C GLN A 277 12.91 -15.67 -2.39
N ASP A 278 12.97 -14.43 -2.83
CA ASP A 278 13.97 -13.85 -3.74
C ASP A 278 14.14 -12.37 -3.36
N ASP A 279 15.04 -11.65 -4.04
CA ASP A 279 15.44 -10.28 -3.65
C ASP A 279 14.28 -9.28 -3.47
N LYS A 280 13.08 -9.58 -3.97
CA LYS A 280 11.92 -8.67 -3.90
C LYS A 280 10.60 -9.34 -3.55
N THR A 281 10.54 -10.67 -3.44
CA THR A 281 9.31 -11.42 -3.16
C THR A 281 9.29 -11.92 -1.73
N ILE A 282 8.30 -11.45 -0.97
CA ILE A 282 8.10 -11.70 0.44
C ILE A 282 6.94 -12.67 0.58
N ARG A 283 7.17 -13.80 1.24
CA ARG A 283 6.14 -14.77 1.60
C ARG A 283 5.71 -14.54 3.04
N VAL A 284 4.40 -14.44 3.25
CA VAL A 284 3.78 -14.32 4.56
C VAL A 284 2.83 -15.49 4.75
N SER A 285 3.11 -16.31 5.76
CA SER A 285 2.22 -17.41 6.16
C SER A 285 1.38 -16.94 7.34
N SER A 286 0.09 -17.22 7.30
CA SER A 286 -0.87 -16.84 8.35
C SER A 286 -1.88 -17.94 8.62
N LEU A 287 -2.59 -17.79 9.74
CA LEU A 287 -3.76 -18.59 10.09
C LEU A 287 -5.01 -17.73 9.98
N GLU A 288 -6.00 -18.23 9.25
CA GLU A 288 -7.32 -17.65 9.08
C GLU A 288 -8.37 -18.46 9.85
N VAL A 289 -9.49 -17.82 10.17
CA VAL A 289 -10.61 -18.48 10.84
C VAL A 289 -11.32 -19.36 9.82
N GLY A 290 -11.27 -20.68 10.02
CA GLY A 290 -12.03 -21.63 9.22
C GLY A 290 -13.53 -21.60 9.54
N PRO A 291 -14.39 -22.19 8.69
CA PRO A 291 -15.84 -22.24 8.92
C PRO A 291 -16.26 -22.95 10.23
N GLU A 292 -15.41 -23.85 10.71
CA GLU A 292 -15.63 -24.63 11.94
C GLU A 292 -14.85 -24.07 13.15
N ASP A 293 -14.08 -23.00 12.94
CA ASP A 293 -13.22 -22.44 13.98
C ASP A 293 -13.98 -21.43 14.84
N ALA A 294 -13.65 -21.39 16.13
CA ALA A 294 -13.97 -20.24 16.95
C ALA A 294 -13.07 -19.06 16.54
N PHE A 295 -13.60 -17.84 16.54
CA PHE A 295 -12.84 -16.61 16.19
C PHE A 295 -11.51 -16.44 16.94
N CYS A 296 -11.38 -17.01 18.15
CA CYS A 296 -10.15 -16.93 18.95
C CYS A 296 -9.06 -17.94 18.53
N CYS A 297 -9.37 -18.91 17.68
CA CYS A 297 -8.50 -20.05 17.37
C CYS A 297 -8.49 -20.36 15.86
N PRO A 298 -7.90 -19.48 15.02
CA PRO A 298 -7.80 -19.74 13.59
C PRO A 298 -6.91 -20.96 13.31
N THR A 299 -7.35 -21.85 12.43
CA THR A 299 -6.61 -23.07 12.05
C THR A 299 -6.35 -23.20 10.55
N LEU A 300 -7.01 -22.39 9.71
CA LEU A 300 -6.85 -22.47 8.27
C LEU A 300 -5.53 -21.83 7.84
N GLU A 301 -4.59 -22.62 7.31
CA GLU A 301 -3.35 -22.08 6.77
C GLU A 301 -3.59 -21.28 5.49
N SER A 302 -3.04 -20.07 5.45
CA SER A 302 -3.10 -19.16 4.31
C SER A 302 -1.69 -18.67 3.98
N GLU A 303 -1.45 -18.44 2.69
CA GLU A 303 -0.18 -17.91 2.20
C GLU A 303 -0.41 -16.74 1.27
N GLN A 304 0.20 -15.61 1.62
CA GLN A 304 0.19 -14.40 0.82
C GLN A 304 1.61 -14.11 0.33
N LYS A 305 1.74 -13.72 -0.94
CA LYS A 305 3.00 -13.31 -1.54
C LYS A 305 2.93 -11.83 -1.85
N TYR A 306 3.97 -11.10 -1.50
CA TYR A 306 4.09 -9.68 -1.76
C TYR A 306 5.34 -9.41 -2.58
N ARG A 307 5.26 -8.51 -3.55
CA ARG A 307 6.40 -7.98 -4.27
C ARG A 307 6.68 -6.55 -3.81
N TRP A 308 7.93 -6.28 -3.46
CA TRP A 308 8.39 -4.94 -3.14
C TRP A 308 9.08 -4.30 -4.35
N ASP A 309 8.59 -3.15 -4.82
CA ASP A 309 9.19 -2.46 -5.98
C ASP A 309 10.14 -1.30 -5.60
N GLY A 310 10.33 -1.06 -4.31
CA GLY A 310 11.08 0.08 -3.77
C GLY A 310 10.20 1.21 -3.23
N ASN A 311 8.89 1.14 -3.47
CA ASN A 311 7.93 2.15 -3.04
C ASN A 311 6.60 1.57 -2.53
N HIS A 312 6.16 0.42 -3.03
CA HIS A 312 4.92 -0.22 -2.59
C HIS A 312 5.06 -1.74 -2.46
N LEU A 313 4.27 -2.30 -1.53
CA LEU A 313 4.06 -3.74 -1.39
C LEU A 313 2.84 -4.13 -2.22
N GLU A 314 3.05 -4.96 -3.23
CA GLU A 314 2.00 -5.50 -4.08
C GLU A 314 1.73 -6.95 -3.74
N GLU A 315 0.50 -7.28 -3.36
CA GLU A 315 0.10 -8.67 -3.18
C GLU A 315 -0.02 -9.36 -4.54
N LEU A 316 0.79 -10.39 -4.75
CA LEU A 316 0.76 -11.26 -5.91
C LEU A 316 -0.42 -12.22 -5.76
N ARG A 317 -1.57 -11.81 -6.30
CA ARG A 317 -2.78 -12.63 -6.34
C ARG A 317 -2.53 -13.86 -7.21
N GLU A 318 -2.47 -15.04 -6.60
CA GLU A 318 -2.62 -16.28 -7.37
C GLU A 318 -4.05 -16.34 -7.90
N ALA A 319 -4.21 -16.48 -9.21
CA ALA A 319 -5.54 -16.66 -9.80
C ALA A 319 -6.20 -17.86 -9.10
N PRO A 320 -7.45 -17.73 -8.61
CA PRO A 320 -8.11 -18.83 -7.93
C PRO A 320 -8.09 -20.03 -8.87
N LEU A 321 -7.53 -21.15 -8.38
CA LEU A 321 -7.56 -22.43 -9.07
C LEU A 321 -8.98 -22.64 -9.58
N LYS A 322 -9.14 -22.75 -10.90
CA LYS A 322 -10.40 -23.17 -11.51
C LYS A 322 -10.73 -24.52 -10.90
N GLN A 323 -11.62 -24.54 -9.92
CA GLN A 323 -12.30 -25.77 -9.53
C GLN A 323 -13.14 -26.15 -10.74
N GLY A 324 -12.72 -27.24 -11.39
CA GLY A 324 -13.36 -27.80 -12.57
C GLY A 324 -14.65 -28.53 -12.25
#